data_AF-A0A3L7LUI5-F1
#
_entry.id   AF-A0A3L7LUI5-F1
#
_cell.length_a   1.000
_cell.length_b   1.000
_cell.length_c   1.000
_cell.angle_alpha   90.00
_cell.angle_beta   90.00
_cell.angle_gamma   90.00
#
_symmetry.space_group_name_H-M   'P 1'
#
loop_
_entity.id
_entity.type
_entity.pdbx_description
1 polymer ?
#
loop_
_entity_poly.entity_id
_entity_poly.type
_entity_poly.pdbx_seq_one_letter_code
_entity_poly.pdbx_strand_id
1 'polypeptide(L)'
;MNLLKSLAAVSSMTLFCRVLGFIRDAIIARVFGAGMASDTFFVAFKIPNLLRRIFAEGAFSQAFVPILSKYKSQQGDAATRVFVAYIAGLLTLVLALVTVAGMLAAPWVIMITSPGFADTPEKFALTTALLRVTF
;
A
#
# COMPACT_ATOMS: atom_id res chain seq x y z
N MET A 1 1.06 10.36 -31.63
CA MET A 1 0.02 9.62 -30.88
C MET A 1 -1.17 10.55 -30.68
N ASN A 2 -2.39 10.16 -31.07
CA ASN A 2 -3.58 10.99 -30.86
C ASN A 2 -3.84 11.15 -29.36
N LEU A 3 -3.67 12.37 -28.84
CA LEU A 3 -3.89 12.71 -27.43
C LEU A 3 -5.28 12.32 -26.95
N LEU A 4 -6.31 12.51 -27.79
CA LEU A 4 -7.69 12.10 -27.52
C LEU A 4 -7.83 10.59 -27.27
N LYS A 5 -7.12 9.76 -28.04
CA LYS A 5 -7.15 8.29 -27.87
C LYS A 5 -6.47 7.87 -26.57
N SER A 6 -5.39 8.54 -26.19
CA SER A 6 -4.65 8.27 -24.95
C SER A 6 -5.45 8.73 -23.72
N LEU A 7 -6.08 9.90 -23.79
CA LEU A 7 -6.97 10.43 -22.76
C LEU A 7 -8.17 9.51 -22.52
N ALA A 8 -8.81 9.05 -23.60
CA ALA A 8 -9.94 8.13 -23.53
C ALA A 8 -9.53 6.79 -22.89
N ALA A 9 -8.36 6.25 -23.24
CA ALA A 9 -7.86 4.99 -22.68
C ALA A 9 -7.53 5.08 -21.18
N VAL A 10 -6.87 6.15 -20.74
CA VAL A 10 -6.54 6.34 -19.31
C VAL A 10 -7.81 6.59 -18.49
N SER A 11 -8.74 7.40 -19.01
CA SER A 11 -10.00 7.70 -18.34
C SER A 11 -10.89 6.47 -18.20
N SER A 12 -11.00 5.64 -19.25
CA SER A 12 -11.81 4.41 -19.20
C SER A 12 -11.23 3.39 -18.22
N MET A 13 -9.91 3.24 -18.20
CA MET A 13 -9.24 2.34 -17.25
C MET A 13 -9.40 2.83 -15.81
N THR A 14 -9.33 4.14 -15.59
CA THR A 14 -9.60 4.74 -14.28
C THR A 14 -11.05 4.52 -13.83
N LEU A 15 -12.03 4.72 -14.72
CA LEU A 15 -13.44 4.48 -14.43
C LEU A 15 -13.69 3.01 -14.07
N PHE A 16 -13.10 2.09 -14.83
CA PHE A 16 -13.19 0.66 -14.56
C PHE A 16 -12.64 0.29 -13.18
N CYS A 17 -11.46 0.80 -12.80
CA CYS A 17 -10.91 0.61 -11.46
C CYS A 17 -11.80 1.18 -10.36
N ARG A 18 -12.46 2.33 -10.61
CA ARG A 18 -13.41 2.92 -9.65
C ARG A 18 -14.66 2.08 -9.46
N VAL A 19 -15.22 1.56 -10.56
CA VAL A 19 -16.40 0.68 -10.50
C VAL A 19 -16.06 -0.61 -9.75
N LEU A 20 -14.90 -1.23 -10.02
CA LEU A 20 -14.45 -2.41 -9.27
C LEU A 20 -14.24 -2.11 -7.78
N GLY A 21 -13.65 -0.95 -7.45
CA GLY A 21 -13.50 -0.51 -6.06
C GLY A 21 -14.85 -0.34 -5.36
N PHE A 22 -15.83 0.27 -6.05
CA PHE A 22 -17.18 0.44 -5.53
C PHE A 22 -17.87 -0.91 -5.30
N ILE A 23 -17.75 -1.85 -6.25
CA ILE A 23 -18.31 -3.21 -6.11
C ILE A 23 -17.70 -3.91 -4.90
N ARG A 24 -16.38 -3.83 -4.71
CA ARG A 24 -15.70 -4.38 -3.52
C ARG A 24 -16.31 -3.80 -2.24
N ASP A 25 -16.44 -2.47 -2.17
CA ASP A 25 -16.94 -1.80 -0.96
C ASP A 25 -18.41 -2.16 -0.69
N ALA A 26 -19.23 -2.27 -1.73
CA ALA A 26 -20.62 -2.73 -1.63
C ALA A 26 -20.72 -4.19 -1.15
N ILE A 27 -19.85 -5.08 -1.63
CA ILE A 27 -19.79 -6.47 -1.15
C ILE A 27 -19.38 -6.52 0.32
N ILE A 28 -18.35 -5.77 0.72
CA ILE A 28 -17.90 -5.73 2.12
C ILE A 28 -19.04 -5.23 3.02
N ALA A 29 -19.70 -4.13 2.63
CA ALA A 29 -20.82 -3.57 3.39
C ALA A 29 -22.01 -4.54 3.48
N ARG A 30 -22.32 -5.28 2.40
CA ARG A 30 -23.43 -6.24 2.38
C ARG A 30 -23.14 -7.51 3.21
N VAL A 31 -21.90 -8.01 3.16
CA VAL A 31 -21.52 -9.28 3.81
C VAL A 31 -21.20 -9.06 5.29
N PHE A 32 -20.45 -8.01 5.62
CA PHE A 32 -19.96 -7.76 6.98
C PHE A 32 -20.75 -6.68 7.74
N GLY A 33 -21.51 -5.83 7.03
CA GLY A 33 -22.25 -4.73 7.64
C GLY A 33 -21.32 -3.65 8.24
N ALA A 34 -21.92 -2.75 9.01
CA ALA A 34 -21.19 -1.86 9.92
C ALA A 34 -21.10 -2.55 11.28
N GLY A 35 -19.98 -3.21 11.55
CA GLY A 35 -19.78 -3.98 12.78
C GLY A 35 -18.31 -4.13 13.16
N MET A 36 -18.07 -4.92 14.21
CA MET A 36 -16.73 -5.13 14.75
C MET A 36 -15.74 -5.63 13.69
N ALA A 37 -16.13 -6.60 12.86
CA ALA A 37 -15.26 -7.16 11.82
C ALA A 37 -14.83 -6.11 10.77
N SER A 38 -15.76 -5.32 10.25
CA SER A 38 -15.46 -4.26 9.28
C SER A 38 -14.56 -3.17 9.88
N ASP A 39 -14.83 -2.76 11.13
CA ASP A 39 -14.01 -1.77 11.84
C ASP A 39 -12.57 -2.25 12.02
N THR A 40 -12.40 -3.48 12.53
CA THR A 40 -11.07 -4.07 12.76
C THR A 40 -10.29 -4.20 11.45
N PHE A 41 -10.94 -4.61 10.36
CA PHE A 41 -10.32 -4.73 9.05
C PHE A 41 -9.88 -3.37 8.49
N PHE A 42 -10.75 -2.36 8.51
CA PHE A 42 -10.40 -1.05 7.95
C PHE A 42 -9.29 -0.37 8.74
N VAL A 43 -9.27 -0.49 10.07
CA VAL A 43 -8.17 0.01 10.90
C VAL A 43 -6.86 -0.70 10.57
N ALA A 44 -6.87 -2.04 10.57
CA ALA A 44 -5.70 -2.85 10.25
C ALA A 44 -5.13 -2.52 8.85
N PHE A 45 -6.00 -2.43 7.83
CA PHE A 45 -5.58 -2.18 6.45
C PHE A 45 -5.06 -0.76 6.22
N LYS A 46 -5.55 0.23 6.98
CA LYS A 46 -5.19 1.64 6.77
C LYS A 46 -3.71 1.92 7.04
N ILE A 47 -3.12 1.24 8.02
CA ILE A 47 -1.74 1.53 8.48
C ILE A 47 -0.70 1.14 7.41
N PRO A 48 -0.65 -0.13 6.94
CA PRO A 48 0.29 -0.51 5.88
C PRO A 48 0.02 0.27 4.59
N ASN A 49 -1.24 0.53 4.26
CA ASN A 49 -1.58 1.28 3.05
C ASN A 49 -1.11 2.75 3.11
N LEU A 50 -1.08 3.38 4.29
CA LEU A 50 -0.49 4.71 4.47
C LEU A 50 1.01 4.70 4.20
N LEU A 51 1.73 3.72 4.76
CA LEU A 51 3.17 3.55 4.53
C LEU A 51 3.45 3.35 3.03
N ARG A 52 2.69 2.46 2.37
CA ARG A 52 2.78 2.24 0.92
C ARG A 52 2.60 3.53 0.13
N ARG A 53 1.63 4.37 0.50
CA ARG A 53 1.37 5.66 -0.15
C ARG A 53 2.54 6.64 -0.02
N ILE A 54 3.15 6.71 1.17
CA ILE A 54 4.25 7.63 1.45
C ILE A 54 5.53 7.17 0.75
N PHE A 55 5.90 5.91 0.96
CA PHE A 55 7.17 5.38 0.50
C PHE A 55 7.17 5.05 -0.99
N ALA A 56 6.16 4.33 -1.51
CA ALA A 56 6.20 3.81 -2.87
C ALA A 56 5.54 4.75 -3.91
N GLU A 57 4.35 5.27 -3.62
CA GLU A 57 3.60 6.09 -4.59
C GLU A 57 4.11 7.54 -4.66
N GLY A 58 4.47 8.13 -3.51
CA GLY A 58 4.92 9.53 -3.44
C GLY A 58 6.42 9.70 -3.66
N ALA A 59 7.18 9.54 -2.57
CA ALA A 59 8.59 9.94 -2.53
C ALA A 59 9.47 9.12 -3.48
N PHE A 60 9.28 7.79 -3.52
CA PHE A 60 10.09 6.92 -4.37
C PHE A 60 9.87 7.21 -5.84
N SER A 61 8.63 7.28 -6.32
CA SER A 61 8.34 7.50 -7.75
C SER A 61 8.89 8.84 -8.24
N GLN A 62 8.83 9.90 -7.41
CA GLN A 62 9.38 11.21 -7.75
C GLN A 62 10.91 11.22 -7.84
N ALA A 63 11.61 10.47 -6.98
CA ALA A 63 13.07 10.41 -7.01
C ALA A 63 13.61 9.40 -8.03
N PHE A 64 12.97 8.23 -8.13
CA PHE A 64 13.44 7.10 -8.91
C PHE A 64 13.28 7.30 -10.42
N VAL A 65 12.11 7.77 -10.87
CA VAL A 65 11.79 7.86 -12.32
C VAL A 65 12.75 8.80 -13.07
N PRO A 66 13.07 10.01 -12.58
CA PRO A 66 14.02 10.89 -13.26
C PRO A 66 15.43 10.29 -13.32
N ILE A 67 15.89 9.64 -12.24
CA ILE A 67 17.22 9.04 -12.17
C ILE A 67 17.31 7.84 -13.11
N LEU A 68 16.28 6.99 -13.14
CA LEU A 68 16.21 5.85 -14.06
C LEU A 68 16.28 6.32 -15.53
N SER A 69 15.55 7.38 -15.87
CA SER A 69 15.58 7.97 -17.23
C SER A 69 16.97 8.50 -17.60
N LYS A 70 17.66 9.14 -16.64
CA LYS A 70 19.05 9.61 -16.82
C LYS A 70 20.01 8.45 -17.02
N TYR A 71 19.90 7.38 -16.24
CA TYR A 71 20.72 6.17 -16.40
C TYR A 71 20.51 5.53 -17.77
N LYS A 72 19.27 5.36 -18.18
CA LYS A 72 18.92 4.77 -19.47
C LYS A 72 19.44 5.59 -20.65
N SER A 73 19.39 6.92 -20.56
CA SER A 73 19.82 7.80 -21.66
C SER A 73 21.33 8.02 -21.73
N GLN A 74 22.04 8.03 -20.60
CA GLN A 74 23.45 8.46 -20.55
C GLN A 74 24.44 7.33 -20.27
N GLN A 75 24.03 6.27 -19.56
CA GLN A 75 24.93 5.25 -19.03
C GLN A 75 24.76 3.88 -19.74
N GLY A 76 23.76 3.77 -20.62
CA GLY A 76 23.45 2.54 -21.34
C GLY A 76 22.73 1.47 -20.49
N ASP A 77 22.32 0.39 -21.16
CA ASP A 77 21.44 -0.62 -20.57
C ASP A 77 22.11 -1.45 -19.46
N ALA A 78 23.41 -1.74 -19.60
CA ALA A 78 24.14 -2.55 -18.61
C ALA A 78 24.23 -1.83 -17.24
N ALA A 79 24.63 -0.56 -17.23
CA ALA A 79 24.68 0.25 -16.02
C ALA A 79 23.28 0.45 -15.41
N THR A 80 22.27 0.65 -16.26
CA THR A 80 20.87 0.78 -15.82
C THR A 80 20.37 -0.49 -15.13
N ARG A 81 20.71 -1.67 -15.67
CA ARG A 81 20.33 -2.97 -15.06
C ARG A 81 20.95 -3.15 -13.69
N VAL A 82 22.23 -2.79 -13.53
CA VAL A 82 22.93 -2.84 -12.24
C VAL A 82 22.30 -1.87 -11.24
N PHE A 83 22.04 -0.63 -11.65
CA PHE A 83 21.35 0.36 -10.82
C PHE A 83 19.98 -0.13 -10.32
N VAL A 84 19.14 -0.65 -11.23
CA VAL A 84 17.83 -1.20 -10.87
C VAL A 84 17.96 -2.37 -9.91
N ALA A 85 18.94 -3.27 -10.11
CA ALA A 85 19.17 -4.41 -9.22
C ALA A 85 19.52 -3.95 -7.79
N TYR A 86 20.39 -2.95 -7.63
CA TYR A 86 20.73 -2.40 -6.32
C TYR A 86 19.54 -1.73 -5.64
N ILE A 87 18.79 -0.90 -6.37
CA ILE A 87 17.62 -0.21 -5.83
C ILE A 87 16.53 -1.21 -5.44
N ALA A 88 16.25 -2.20 -6.29
CA ALA A 88 15.29 -3.25 -5.99
C ALA A 88 15.71 -4.06 -4.76
N GLY A 89 16.98 -4.48 -4.68
CA GLY A 89 17.50 -5.22 -3.52
C GLY A 89 17.40 -4.41 -2.22
N LEU A 90 17.80 -3.14 -2.24
CA LEU A 90 17.70 -2.26 -1.08
C LEU A 90 16.25 -2.01 -0.68
N LEU A 91 15.37 -1.73 -1.64
CA LEU A 91 13.95 -1.50 -1.38
C LEU A 91 13.30 -2.75 -0.80
N THR A 92 13.59 -3.94 -1.34
CA THR A 92 13.11 -5.21 -0.79
C THR A 92 13.60 -5.42 0.64
N LEU A 93 14.88 -5.16 0.92
CA LEU A 93 15.43 -5.29 2.27
C LEU A 93 14.74 -4.33 3.26
N VAL A 94 14.61 -3.05 2.89
CA VAL A 94 13.96 -2.05 3.73
C VAL A 94 12.50 -2.40 3.97
N LEU A 95 11.76 -2.79 2.93
CA LEU A 95 10.36 -3.20 3.06
C LEU A 95 10.23 -4.44 3.93
N ALA A 96 11.09 -5.44 3.77
CA ALA A 96 11.08 -6.64 4.63
C ALA A 96 11.33 -6.29 6.11
N LEU A 97 12.30 -5.41 6.39
CA LEU A 97 12.57 -4.94 7.76
C LEU A 97 11.38 -4.17 8.34
N VAL A 98 10.78 -3.27 7.56
CA VAL A 98 9.60 -2.50 7.97
C VAL A 98 8.40 -3.42 8.21
N THR A 99 8.19 -4.43 7.38
CA THR A 99 7.12 -5.43 7.54
C THR A 99 7.33 -6.25 8.81
N VAL A 100 8.52 -6.81 9.03
CA VAL A 100 8.82 -7.57 10.25
C VAL A 100 8.67 -6.69 11.49
N ALA A 101 9.21 -5.48 11.48
CA ALA A 101 9.06 -4.53 12.57
C ALA A 101 7.58 -4.19 12.83
N GLY A 102 6.80 -3.96 11.78
CA GLY A 102 5.36 -3.68 11.86
C GLY A 102 4.54 -4.84 12.43
N MET A 103 4.84 -6.07 12.02
CA MET A 103 4.17 -7.29 12.53
C MET A 103 4.46 -7.52 14.02
N LEU A 104 5.73 -7.36 14.42
CA LEU A 104 6.13 -7.45 15.83
C LEU A 104 5.51 -6.31 16.64
N ALA A 105 5.50 -5.10 16.06
CA ALA A 105 5.00 -3.92 16.73
C ALA A 105 3.47 -3.75 16.70
N ALA A 106 2.75 -4.64 16.02
CA ALA A 106 1.32 -4.54 15.76
C ALA A 106 0.46 -4.19 17.01
N PRO A 107 0.66 -4.82 18.19
CA PRO A 107 -0.13 -4.48 19.37
C PRO A 107 0.05 -3.01 19.81
N TRP A 108 1.29 -2.52 19.85
CA TRP A 108 1.58 -1.13 20.23
C TRP A 108 1.09 -0.14 19.17
N VAL A 109 1.21 -0.50 17.89
CA VAL A 109 0.68 0.31 16.79
C VAL A 109 -0.83 0.49 16.95
N ILE A 110 -1.59 -0.57 17.23
CA ILE A 110 -3.05 -0.47 17.46
C ILE A 110 -3.38 0.34 18.71
N MET A 111 -2.63 0.20 19.81
CA MET A 111 -2.82 1.02 21.01
C MET A 111 -2.69 2.51 20.73
N ILE A 112 -1.76 2.91 19.84
CA ILE A 112 -1.53 4.31 19.48
C ILE A 112 -2.60 4.81 18.51
N THR A 113 -2.95 4.02 17.48
CA THR A 113 -3.85 4.48 16.42
C THR A 113 -5.33 4.33 16.75
N SER A 114 -5.67 3.42 17.66
CA SER A 114 -7.06 3.08 18.00
C SER A 114 -7.17 2.64 19.47
N PRO A 115 -6.86 3.52 20.44
CA PRO A 115 -6.83 3.18 21.86
C PRO A 115 -8.18 2.65 22.38
N GLY A 116 -9.31 3.15 21.85
CA GLY A 116 -10.65 2.68 22.25
C GLY A 116 -10.97 1.23 21.84
N PHE A 117 -10.09 0.55 21.09
CA PHE A 117 -10.23 -0.90 20.85
C PHE A 117 -9.62 -1.71 21.99
N ALA A 118 -8.75 -1.12 22.81
CA ALA A 118 -8.16 -1.78 23.98
C ALA A 118 -9.20 -2.11 25.06
N ASP A 119 -10.30 -1.35 25.12
CA ASP A 119 -11.40 -1.57 26.05
C ASP A 119 -12.20 -2.85 25.74
N THR A 120 -12.02 -3.44 24.55
CA THR A 120 -12.68 -4.68 24.12
C THR A 120 -11.63 -5.71 23.69
N PRO A 121 -11.29 -6.70 24.55
CA PRO A 121 -10.20 -7.64 24.30
C PRO A 121 -10.32 -8.38 22.96
N GLU A 122 -11.52 -8.79 22.57
CA GLU A 122 -11.76 -9.47 21.29
C GLU A 122 -11.48 -8.56 20.09
N LYS A 123 -11.92 -7.30 20.14
CA LYS A 123 -11.70 -6.31 19.07
C LYS A 123 -10.21 -6.00 18.93
N PHE A 124 -9.50 -5.85 20.05
CA PHE A 124 -8.05 -5.63 20.05
C PHE A 124 -7.27 -6.81 19.47
N ALA A 125 -7.60 -8.04 19.91
CA ALA A 125 -6.95 -9.25 19.44
C ALA A 125 -7.15 -9.45 17.93
N LEU A 126 -8.38 -9.29 17.43
CA LEU A 126 -8.70 -9.42 16.02
C LEU A 126 -7.99 -8.35 15.17
N THR A 127 -8.04 -7.08 15.60
CA THR A 127 -7.36 -5.98 14.87
C THR A 127 -5.85 -6.20 14.81
N THR A 128 -5.25 -6.68 15.90
CA THR A 128 -3.81 -6.99 15.94
C THR A 128 -3.45 -8.13 14.99
N ALA A 129 -4.27 -9.20 14.96
CA ALA A 129 -4.06 -10.31 14.04
C ALA A 129 -4.19 -9.87 12.58
N LEU A 130 -5.24 -9.10 12.26
CA LEU A 130 -5.45 -8.55 10.92
C LEU A 130 -4.30 -7.62 10.52
N LEU A 131 -3.84 -6.75 11.42
CA LEU A 131 -2.73 -5.84 11.13
C LEU A 131 -1.46 -6.62 10.76
N ARG A 132 -1.15 -7.72 11.46
CA ARG A 132 -0.01 -8.58 11.12
C ARG A 132 -0.13 -9.23 9.74
N VAL A 133 -1.35 -9.57 9.32
CA VAL A 133 -1.60 -10.20 8.01
C VAL A 133 -1.57 -9.17 6.87
N THR A 134 -2.03 -7.94 7.14
CA THR A 134 -2.11 -6.89 6.11
C THR A 134 -0.82 -6.08 5.93
N PHE A 135 0.18 -6.28 6.81
CA PHE A 135 1.47 -5.59 6.76
C PHE A 135 2.38 -6.16 5.67
#